data_AF-A7BC83-F1
#
_entry.id   AF-A7BC83-F1
#
_cell.length_a   1.000
_cell.length_b   1.000
_cell.length_c   1.000
_cell.angle_alpha   90.00
_cell.angle_beta   90.00
_cell.angle_gamma   90.00
#
_symmetry.space_group_name_H-M   'P 1'
#
loop_
_entity.id
_entity.type
_entity.pdbx_description
1 polymer ?
#
loop_
_entity_poly.entity_id
_entity_poly.type
_entity_poly.pdbx_seq_one_letter_code
_entity_poly.pdbx_strand_id
1 'polypeptide(L)'
;MIVMTGDARRALTRLLNAFENHFDIARDGDEADDAALEAAELALRDAFFTYDDILFTQLGVELPFDILDDSEDDDDDFDDSDEDDFIEVDD
;
A
#
# COMPACT_ATOMS: atom_id res chain seq x y z
N MET A 1 -2.15 -33.64 -1.05
CA MET A 1 -2.38 -32.29 -1.63
C MET A 1 -2.21 -31.23 -0.54
N ILE A 2 -1.02 -31.14 0.09
CA ILE A 2 -0.74 -30.29 1.28
C ILE A 2 0.39 -29.27 1.01
N VAL A 3 1.04 -29.33 -0.16
CA VAL A 3 2.16 -28.44 -0.47
C VAL A 3 1.72 -26.99 -0.70
N MET A 4 0.58 -26.77 -1.36
CA MET A 4 0.18 -25.43 -1.78
C MET A 4 -0.13 -24.53 -0.58
N THR A 5 -1.03 -24.94 0.32
CA THR A 5 -1.41 -24.14 1.51
C THR A 5 -0.26 -23.80 2.47
N GLY A 6 0.88 -24.47 2.36
CA GLY A 6 2.09 -24.12 3.10
C GLY A 6 2.76 -22.83 2.60
N ASP A 7 2.66 -22.54 1.31
CA ASP A 7 3.33 -21.39 0.71
C ASP A 7 2.56 -20.08 0.98
N ALA A 8 1.22 -20.10 0.97
CA ALA A 8 0.41 -18.96 1.43
C ALA A 8 0.72 -18.59 2.89
N ARG A 9 0.82 -19.58 3.78
CA ARG A 9 1.18 -19.33 5.19
C ARG A 9 2.61 -18.79 5.34
N ARG A 10 3.55 -19.27 4.52
CA ARG A 10 4.93 -18.75 4.52
C ARG A 10 4.99 -17.31 4.01
N ALA A 11 4.27 -16.98 2.94
CA ALA A 11 4.21 -15.63 2.42
C ALA A 11 3.55 -14.67 3.42
N LEU A 12 2.47 -15.08 4.08
CA LEU A 12 1.87 -14.31 5.18
C LEU A 12 2.89 -14.04 6.30
N THR A 13 3.68 -15.06 6.68
CA THR A 13 4.71 -14.89 7.71
C THR A 13 5.80 -13.91 7.25
N ARG A 14 6.19 -13.94 5.98
CA ARG A 14 7.15 -12.98 5.41
C ARG A 14 6.61 -11.56 5.43
N LEU A 15 5.34 -11.38 5.04
CA LEU A 15 4.68 -10.08 5.08
C LEU A 15 4.62 -9.51 6.51
N LEU A 16 4.23 -10.33 7.49
CA LEU A 16 4.22 -9.92 8.91
C LEU A 16 5.61 -9.51 9.39
N ASN A 17 6.65 -10.28 9.07
CA ASN A 17 8.04 -9.92 9.44
C ASN A 17 8.50 -8.63 8.76
N ALA A 18 8.08 -8.36 7.52
CA ALA A 18 8.42 -7.13 6.83
C ALA A 18 7.75 -5.91 7.48
N PHE A 19 6.50 -6.03 7.94
CA PHE A 19 5.84 -4.99 8.72
C PHE A 19 6.58 -4.70 10.03
N GLU A 20 7.01 -5.75 10.76
CA GLU A 20 7.78 -5.59 12.00
C GLU A 20 9.09 -4.85 11.73
N ASN A 21 9.85 -5.26 10.72
CA ASN A 21 11.11 -4.62 10.35
C ASN A 21 10.94 -3.16 9.92
N HIS A 22 9.94 -2.87 9.08
CA HIS A 22 9.62 -1.50 8.68
C HIS A 22 9.25 -0.63 9.89
N PHE A 23 8.42 -1.15 10.80
CA PHE A 23 8.05 -0.44 12.02
C PHE A 23 9.26 -0.18 12.93
N ASP A 24 10.13 -1.17 13.12
CA ASP A 24 11.31 -1.03 13.96
C ASP A 24 12.25 0.08 13.43
N ILE A 25 12.48 0.11 12.11
CA ILE A 25 13.31 1.13 11.46
C ILE A 25 12.63 2.51 11.51
N ALA A 26 11.33 2.58 11.22
CA ALA A 26 10.57 3.84 11.29
C ALA A 26 10.50 4.39 12.73
N ARG A 27 10.46 3.52 13.74
CA ARG A 27 10.45 3.92 15.15
C ARG A 27 11.81 4.41 15.63
N ASP A 28 12.88 3.74 15.18
CA ASP A 28 14.24 4.01 15.62
C ASP A 28 14.94 5.10 14.76
N GLY A 29 14.33 5.52 13.65
CA GLY A 29 14.93 6.38 12.62
C GLY A 29 15.13 7.84 13.02
N ASP A 30 16.37 8.31 12.87
CA ASP A 30 16.78 9.72 12.73
C ASP A 30 17.06 10.01 11.23
N GLU A 31 17.25 11.26 10.79
CA GLU A 31 17.45 11.65 9.36
C GLU A 31 18.57 10.89 8.59
N ALA A 32 19.44 10.15 9.28
CA ALA A 32 20.52 9.38 8.67
C ALA A 32 20.07 7.99 8.14
N ASP A 33 18.87 7.53 8.50
CA ASP A 33 18.40 6.17 8.22
C ASP A 33 17.38 6.11 7.06
N ASP A 34 17.22 7.17 6.28
CA ASP A 34 16.30 7.24 5.14
C ASP A 34 16.52 6.09 4.14
N ALA A 35 17.78 5.72 3.88
CA ALA A 35 18.11 4.59 3.01
C ALA A 35 17.72 3.22 3.61
N ALA A 36 17.78 3.10 4.94
CA ALA A 36 17.33 1.90 5.63
C ALA A 36 15.79 1.82 5.64
N LEU A 37 15.12 2.96 5.77
CA LEU A 37 13.67 3.07 5.69
C LEU A 37 13.17 2.69 4.28
N GLU A 38 13.77 3.26 3.23
CA GLU A 38 13.44 2.94 1.83
C GLU A 38 13.66 1.44 1.54
N ALA A 39 14.76 0.86 2.01
CA ALA A 39 15.02 -0.57 1.84
C ALA A 39 13.98 -1.44 2.57
N ALA A 40 13.54 -1.02 3.75
CA ALA A 40 12.50 -1.70 4.51
C ALA A 40 11.13 -1.59 3.83
N GLU A 41 10.82 -0.43 3.25
CA GLU A 41 9.61 -0.21 2.48
C GLU A 41 9.58 -1.08 1.22
N LEU A 42 10.66 -1.11 0.44
CA LEU A 42 10.79 -1.98 -0.73
C LEU A 42 10.60 -3.46 -0.38
N ALA A 43 11.19 -3.91 0.73
CA ALA A 43 11.03 -5.27 1.22
C ALA A 43 9.58 -5.57 1.64
N LEU A 44 8.89 -4.59 2.24
CA LEU A 44 7.47 -4.70 2.58
C LEU A 44 6.59 -4.77 1.34
N ARG A 45 6.82 -3.92 0.34
CA ARG A 45 6.09 -3.93 -0.95
C ARG A 45 6.25 -5.28 -1.66
N ASP A 46 7.48 -5.81 -1.76
CA ASP A 46 7.75 -7.12 -2.37
C ASP A 46 7.04 -8.26 -1.64
N ALA A 47 7.08 -8.26 -0.30
CA ALA A 47 6.41 -9.27 0.52
C ALA A 47 4.88 -9.21 0.38
N PHE A 48 4.32 -8.02 0.22
CA PHE A 48 2.90 -7.81 -0.03
C PHE A 48 2.48 -8.42 -1.38
N PHE A 49 3.12 -8.02 -2.48
CA PHE A 49 2.78 -8.54 -3.82
C PHE A 49 2.96 -10.06 -3.89
N THR A 50 4.02 -10.59 -3.26
CA THR A 50 4.24 -12.04 -3.17
C THR A 50 3.09 -12.74 -2.43
N TYR A 51 2.57 -12.15 -1.36
CA TYR A 51 1.46 -12.74 -0.63
C TYR A 51 0.15 -12.68 -1.41
N ASP A 52 -0.16 -11.54 -2.05
CA ASP A 52 -1.36 -11.37 -2.87
C ASP A 52 -1.37 -12.32 -4.06
N ASP A 53 -0.27 -12.42 -4.82
CA ASP A 53 -0.13 -13.38 -5.94
C ASP A 53 -0.32 -14.84 -5.46
N ILE A 54 0.26 -15.20 -4.31
CA ILE A 54 0.08 -16.55 -3.76
C ILE A 54 -1.38 -16.77 -3.29
N LEU A 55 -2.02 -15.76 -2.72
CA LEU A 55 -3.42 -15.83 -2.30
C LEU A 55 -4.33 -16.06 -3.51
N PHE A 56 -4.11 -15.32 -4.59
CA PHE A 56 -4.85 -15.45 -5.83
C PHE A 56 -4.62 -16.80 -6.50
N THR A 57 -3.35 -17.20 -6.67
CA THR A 57 -2.99 -18.45 -7.36
C THR A 57 -3.44 -19.71 -6.63
N GLN A 58 -3.49 -19.69 -5.29
CA GLN A 58 -3.80 -20.89 -4.50
C GLN A 58 -5.24 -20.96 -4.00
N LEU A 59 -5.79 -19.82 -3.59
CA LEU A 59 -7.10 -19.74 -2.95
C LEU A 59 -8.13 -19.07 -3.88
N GLY A 60 -7.69 -18.42 -4.96
CA GLY A 60 -8.57 -17.69 -5.88
C GLY A 60 -9.16 -16.43 -5.24
N VAL A 61 -8.45 -15.86 -4.27
CA VAL A 61 -8.88 -14.69 -3.49
C VAL A 61 -7.81 -13.62 -3.58
N GLU A 62 -8.25 -12.39 -3.79
CA GLU A 62 -7.42 -11.18 -3.83
C GLU A 62 -7.61 -10.40 -2.53
N LEU A 63 -6.63 -9.56 -2.18
CA LEU A 63 -6.78 -8.65 -1.06
C LEU A 63 -7.83 -7.56 -1.35
N PRO A 64 -8.58 -7.10 -0.34
CA PRO A 64 -9.57 -6.03 -0.51
C PRO A 64 -8.95 -4.63 -0.58
N PHE A 65 -7.62 -4.53 -0.61
CA PHE A 65 -6.83 -3.31 -0.70
C PHE A 65 -5.54 -3.61 -1.47
N ASP A 66 -4.98 -2.59 -2.11
CA ASP A 66 -3.73 -2.66 -2.86
C ASP A 66 -2.78 -1.54 -2.37
N ILE A 67 -1.52 -1.61 -2.79
CA ILE A 67 -0.53 -0.58 -2.51
C ILE A 67 -0.74 0.56 -3.51
N LEU A 68 -0.79 1.80 -2.99
CA LEU A 68 -0.75 3.00 -3.82
C LEU A 68 0.64 3.08 -4.44
N ASP A 69 0.71 3.17 -5.77
CA ASP A 69 1.96 3.54 -6.40
C ASP A 69 2.10 5.06 -6.29
N ASP A 70 3.20 5.55 -5.70
CA ASP A 70 3.50 6.98 -5.56
C ASP A 70 3.65 7.72 -6.91
N SER A 71 3.38 7.05 -8.03
CA SER A 71 3.36 7.62 -9.37
C SER A 71 1.99 8.18 -9.79
N GLU A 72 0.93 8.00 -9.00
CA GLU A 72 -0.44 8.47 -9.31
C GLU A 72 -0.83 9.82 -8.66
N ASP A 73 0.13 10.67 -8.29
CA ASP A 73 -0.13 11.92 -7.54
C ASP A 73 0.21 13.20 -8.33
N ASP A 74 -0.19 13.30 -9.61
CA ASP A 74 0.01 14.53 -10.38
C ASP A 74 -1.01 14.77 -11.52
N ASP A 75 -2.32 14.55 -11.31
CA ASP A 75 -3.33 14.99 -12.31
C ASP A 75 -4.80 15.11 -11.79
N ASP A 76 -5.04 15.56 -10.56
CA ASP A 76 -6.35 16.09 -10.17
C ASP A 76 -6.33 17.63 -10.23
N ASP A 77 -6.29 18.15 -11.46
CA ASP A 77 -6.59 19.55 -11.81
C ASP A 77 -8.03 19.86 -11.33
N PHE A 78 -8.16 20.40 -10.12
CA PHE A 78 -9.41 20.99 -9.62
C PHE A 78 -9.74 22.24 -10.47
N ASP A 79 -10.49 22.04 -11.56
CA ASP A 79 -11.17 23.11 -12.28
C ASP A 79 -12.33 23.64 -11.42
N ASP A 80 -12.01 24.58 -10.53
CA ASP A 80 -12.98 25.37 -9.75
C ASP A 80 -13.63 26.42 -10.66
N SER A 81 -14.46 25.96 -11.60
CA SER A 81 -15.29 26.82 -12.43
C SER A 81 -16.74 26.37 -12.47
N ASP A 82 -17.42 26.43 -11.31
CA ASP A 82 -18.88 26.56 -11.28
C ASP A 82 -19.29 27.88 -10.60
N GLU A 83 -19.47 28.84 -11.50
CA GLU A 83 -20.10 30.14 -11.34
C GLU A 83 -21.58 29.98 -10.98
N ASP A 84 -21.91 29.91 -9.68
CA ASP A 84 -23.30 29.90 -9.21
C ASP A 84 -23.83 31.30 -8.88
N ASP A 85 -24.46 31.86 -9.91
CA ASP A 85 -25.39 32.98 -10.02
C ASP A 85 -26.27 33.19 -8.77
N PHE A 86 -25.95 34.19 -7.93
CA PHE A 86 -26.80 34.55 -6.78
C PHE A 86 -28.06 35.29 -7.25
N ILE A 87 -29.17 34.56 -7.33
CA ILE A 87 -30.50 35.08 -7.66
C ILE A 87 -30.95 36.14 -6.64
N GLU A 88 -31.33 37.30 -7.16
CA GLU A 88 -31.88 38.46 -6.47
C GLU A 88 -33.15 38.09 -5.67
N VAL A 89 -33.17 38.42 -4.38
CA VAL A 89 -34.34 38.22 -3.50
C VAL A 89 -35.09 39.56 -3.40
N ASP A 90 -36.28 39.59 -4.00
CA ASP A 90 -37.23 40.72 -4.02
C ASP A 90 -37.71 41.08 -2.58
N ASP A 91 -37.76 42.38 -2.24
CA ASP A 91 -38.36 42.96 -1.02
C ASP A 91 -39.51 43.91 -1.39
#